data_AF-A0A4Q9BDX6-F1
#
_entry.id   AF-A0A4Q9BDX6-F1
#
_cell.length_a   1.000
_cell.length_b   1.000
_cell.length_c   1.000
_cell.angle_alpha   90.00
_cell.angle_beta   90.00
_cell.angle_gamma   90.00
#
_symmetry.space_group_name_H-M   'P 1'
#
loop_
_entity.id
_entity.type
_entity.pdbx_description
1 polymer ?
#
loop_
_entity_poly.entity_id
_entity_poly.type
_entity_poly.pdbx_seq_one_letter_code
_entity_poly.pdbx_strand_id
1 'polypeptide(L)'
;MKSSKSQIQANLRSILENTLEEARREYLLAKESRDSDTKSSAGDKFETGREMMQREMDKLSALVDNTLNSIAKLDRLADLPASAVISEGSLVETDQETYFISIGYGKLDSIYAISIESPLGLELKGKRVGDRIEMRGRHITIKSIV
;
A
#
# COMPACT_ATOMS: atom_id res chain seq x y z
N MET A 1 -11.74 21.60 0.41
CA MET A 1 -10.27 21.77 0.29
C MET A 1 -9.72 20.54 -0.38
N LYS A 2 -9.05 20.65 -1.53
CA LYS A 2 -8.32 19.51 -2.13
C LYS A 2 -7.13 19.20 -1.22
N SER A 3 -6.98 17.95 -0.78
CA SER A 3 -5.81 17.53 0.01
C SER A 3 -4.55 17.70 -0.81
N SER A 4 -3.51 18.32 -0.24
CA SER A 4 -2.21 18.46 -0.91
C SER A 4 -1.52 17.09 -1.03
N LYS A 5 -0.63 16.94 -2.03
CA LYS A 5 0.20 15.74 -2.21
C LYS A 5 0.90 15.33 -0.90
N SER A 6 1.47 16.28 -0.17
CA SER A 6 2.10 16.04 1.13
C SER A 6 1.12 15.53 2.19
N GLN A 7 -0.12 16.05 2.23
CA GLN A 7 -1.14 15.57 3.17
C GLN A 7 -1.57 14.13 2.86
N ILE A 8 -1.70 13.79 1.58
CA ILE A 8 -2.04 12.43 1.12
C ILE A 8 -0.93 11.46 1.51
N GLN A 9 0.33 11.82 1.25
CA GLN A 9 1.49 11.02 1.64
C GLN A 9 1.54 10.83 3.16
N ALA A 10 1.36 11.89 3.95
CA ALA A 10 1.36 11.79 5.41
C ALA A 10 0.24 10.88 5.93
N ASN A 11 -0.96 10.95 5.33
CA ASN A 11 -2.07 10.07 5.69
C ASN A 11 -1.76 8.60 5.36
N LEU A 12 -1.28 8.32 4.14
CA LEU A 12 -0.85 6.97 3.76
C LEU A 12 0.25 6.44 4.69
N ARG A 13 1.22 7.27 5.04
CA ARG A 13 2.30 6.91 5.97
C ARG A 13 1.75 6.51 7.34
N SER A 14 0.87 7.33 7.91
CA SER A 14 0.26 7.05 9.21
C SER A 14 -0.54 5.74 9.20
N ILE A 15 -1.27 5.46 8.12
CA ILE A 15 -2.00 4.19 7.97
C ILE A 15 -1.02 3.00 7.95
N LEU A 16 0.07 3.09 7.20
CA LEU A 16 1.08 2.02 7.12
C LEU A 16 1.81 1.83 8.45
N GLU A 17 2.10 2.92 9.17
CA GLU A 17 2.73 2.86 10.50
C GLU A 17 1.82 2.15 11.51
N ASN A 18 0.53 2.50 11.55
CA ASN A 18 -0.45 1.82 12.39
C ASN A 18 -0.55 0.31 12.03
N THR A 19 -0.59 0.00 10.73
CA THR A 19 -0.62 -1.39 10.23
C THR A 19 0.63 -2.16 10.67
N LEU A 20 1.80 -1.52 10.59
CA LEU A 20 3.08 -2.11 10.98
C LEU A 20 3.13 -2.40 12.48
N GLU A 21 2.68 -1.46 13.31
CA GLU A 21 2.62 -1.63 14.76
C GLU A 21 1.67 -2.78 15.15
N GLU A 22 0.50 -2.85 14.51
CA GLU A 22 -0.46 -3.91 14.72
C GLU A 22 0.10 -5.29 14.32
N ALA A 23 0.68 -5.42 13.13
CA ALA A 23 1.28 -6.67 12.67
C ALA A 23 2.42 -7.15 13.59
N ARG A 24 3.26 -6.23 14.08
CA ARG A 24 4.32 -6.56 15.04
C ARG A 24 3.76 -7.04 16.38
N ARG A 25 2.71 -6.39 16.87
CA ARG A 25 2.03 -6.78 18.11
C ARG A 25 1.42 -8.18 17.97
N GLU A 26 0.70 -8.43 16.88
CA GLU A 26 0.12 -9.75 16.59
C GLU A 26 1.18 -10.84 16.47
N TYR A 27 2.32 -10.53 15.84
CA TYR A 27 3.43 -11.48 15.72
C TYR A 27 3.96 -11.91 17.09
N LEU A 28 4.14 -10.95 18.02
CA LEU A 28 4.57 -11.25 19.39
C LEU A 28 3.55 -12.13 20.12
N LEU A 29 2.26 -11.84 19.99
CA LEU A 29 1.19 -12.66 20.59
C LEU A 29 1.13 -14.08 20.02
N ALA A 30 1.30 -14.23 18.70
CA ALA A 30 1.36 -15.54 18.05
C ALA A 30 2.58 -16.34 18.54
N LYS A 31 3.73 -15.68 18.68
CA LYS A 31 4.96 -16.28 19.24
C LYS A 31 4.78 -16.72 20.69
N GLU A 32 4.21 -15.88 21.54
CA GLU A 32 3.93 -16.21 22.95
C GLU A 32 2.93 -17.37 23.07
N SER A 33 1.92 -17.41 22.21
CA SER A 33 0.94 -18.51 22.15
C SER A 33 1.62 -19.83 21.77
N ARG A 34 2.46 -19.83 20.73
CA ARG A 34 3.26 -20.99 20.34
C ARG A 34 4.19 -21.46 21.46
N ASP A 35 4.90 -20.54 22.10
CA ASP A 35 5.90 -20.86 23.12
C ASP A 35 5.25 -21.32 24.44
N SER A 36 4.08 -20.79 24.82
CA SER A 36 3.31 -21.25 25.99
C SER A 36 2.68 -22.64 25.80
N ASP A 37 2.25 -22.96 24.58
CA ASP A 37 1.78 -24.30 24.21
C ASP A 37 2.94 -25.32 24.22
N THR A 38 4.20 -24.86 24.11
CA THR A 38 5.38 -25.74 24.25
C THR A 38 5.73 -26.14 25.68
N LYS A 39 5.39 -25.33 26.68
CA LYS A 39 5.67 -25.61 28.10
C LYS A 39 4.62 -26.51 28.77
N SER A 40 3.46 -26.73 28.14
CA SER A 40 2.29 -27.30 28.82
C SER A 40 1.90 -28.74 28.41
N SER A 41 2.67 -29.48 27.59
CA SER A 41 2.21 -30.84 27.19
C SER A 41 3.27 -31.89 26.88
N ALA A 42 2.93 -33.12 27.29
CA ALA A 42 3.56 -34.38 26.95
C ALA A 42 2.81 -35.03 25.76
N GLY A 43 3.48 -35.18 24.61
CA GLY A 43 3.14 -36.14 23.54
C GLY A 43 2.28 -35.65 22.34
N ASP A 44 2.72 -36.06 21.14
CA ASP A 44 2.17 -36.17 19.75
C ASP A 44 0.88 -35.48 19.27
N LYS A 45 -0.04 -34.99 20.12
CA LYS A 45 -1.36 -34.48 19.68
C LYS A 45 -1.39 -32.99 19.27
N PHE A 46 -0.29 -32.25 19.40
CA PHE A 46 -0.26 -30.78 19.27
C PHE A 46 0.53 -30.25 18.06
N GLU A 47 1.03 -31.12 17.18
CA GLU A 47 1.84 -30.72 16.02
C GLU A 47 1.07 -29.75 15.09
N THR A 48 -0.24 -29.97 14.89
CA THR A 48 -1.09 -29.09 14.08
C THR A 48 -1.24 -27.67 14.66
N GLY A 49 -1.33 -27.53 15.99
CA GLY A 49 -1.50 -26.22 16.64
C GLY A 49 -0.25 -25.33 16.48
N ARG A 50 0.93 -25.93 16.65
CA ARG A 50 2.21 -25.24 16.44
C ARG A 50 2.44 -24.87 14.99
N GLU A 51 2.13 -25.77 14.05
CA GLU A 51 2.21 -25.47 12.62
C GLU A 51 1.28 -24.32 12.22
N MET A 52 0.07 -24.26 12.77
CA MET A 52 -0.84 -23.14 12.53
C MET A 52 -0.29 -21.81 13.05
N MET A 53 0.26 -21.79 14.27
CA MET A 53 0.87 -20.58 14.82
C MET A 53 2.11 -20.15 14.02
N GLN A 54 2.92 -21.10 13.55
CA GLN A 54 4.06 -20.80 12.70
C GLN A 54 3.62 -20.19 11.36
N ARG A 55 2.57 -20.73 10.72
CA ARG A 55 2.00 -20.13 9.49
C ARG A 55 1.49 -18.71 9.71
N GLU A 56 0.85 -18.45 10.85
CA GLU A 56 0.40 -17.10 11.18
C GLU A 56 1.58 -16.15 11.41
N MET A 57 2.63 -16.60 12.12
CA MET A 57 3.87 -15.85 12.28
C MET A 57 4.53 -15.53 10.93
N ASP A 58 4.59 -16.49 10.01
CA ASP A 58 5.17 -16.29 8.68
C ASP A 58 4.38 -15.27 7.85
N LYS A 59 3.04 -15.35 7.90
CA LYS A 59 2.13 -14.37 7.28
C LYS A 59 2.32 -12.97 7.85
N LEU A 60 2.40 -12.85 9.17
CA LEU A 60 2.62 -11.57 9.85
C LEU A 60 4.01 -10.99 9.54
N SER A 61 5.04 -11.83 9.48
CA SER A 61 6.38 -11.41 9.04
C SER A 61 6.36 -10.87 7.62
N ALA A 62 5.70 -11.56 6.69
CA ALA A 62 5.55 -11.09 5.32
C ALA A 62 4.78 -9.76 5.24
N LEU A 63 3.75 -9.57 6.07
CA LEU A 63 3.02 -8.31 6.17
C LEU A 63 3.93 -7.17 6.68
N VAL A 64 4.73 -7.42 7.72
CA VAL A 64 5.71 -6.47 8.25
C VAL A 64 6.69 -6.03 7.15
N ASP A 65 7.28 -6.99 6.44
CA ASP A 65 8.27 -6.71 5.39
C ASP A 65 7.65 -5.92 4.22
N ASN A 66 6.47 -6.32 3.77
CA ASN A 66 5.74 -5.62 2.70
C ASN A 66 5.35 -4.19 3.12
N THR A 67 4.98 -3.99 4.38
CA THR A 67 4.61 -2.68 4.91
C THR A 67 5.82 -1.76 5.00
N LEU A 68 6.96 -2.26 5.49
CA LEU A 68 8.23 -1.53 5.51
C LEU A 68 8.68 -1.12 4.10
N ASN A 69 8.59 -2.04 3.14
CA ASN A 69 8.88 -1.74 1.73
C ASN A 69 7.95 -0.67 1.15
N SER A 70 6.67 -0.70 1.53
CA SER A 70 5.69 0.30 1.11
C SER A 70 5.98 1.69 1.70
N ILE A 71 6.35 1.77 2.97
CA ILE A 71 6.78 3.01 3.63
C ILE A 71 8.03 3.57 2.93
N ALA A 72 9.05 2.73 2.73
CA ALA A 72 10.28 3.14 2.04
C ALA A 72 10.05 3.56 0.57
N LYS A 73 9.09 2.93 -0.13
CA LYS A 73 8.67 3.39 -1.45
C LYS A 73 8.00 4.75 -1.35
N LEU A 74 7.05 4.93 -0.44
CA LEU A 74 6.31 6.19 -0.26
C LEU A 74 7.24 7.36 0.08
N ASP A 75 8.20 7.15 0.99
CA ASP A 75 9.18 8.17 1.38
C ASP A 75 10.03 8.62 0.19
N ARG A 76 10.49 7.67 -0.66
CA ARG A 76 11.23 8.01 -1.90
C ARG A 76 10.42 8.85 -2.89
N LEU A 77 9.09 8.71 -2.90
CA LEU A 77 8.22 9.50 -3.78
C LEU A 77 8.01 10.93 -3.30
N ALA A 78 8.24 11.21 -2.01
CA ALA A 78 8.15 12.56 -1.46
C ALA A 78 9.23 13.49 -2.04
N ASP A 79 10.40 12.93 -2.34
CA ASP A 79 11.56 13.67 -2.85
C ASP A 79 11.56 13.84 -4.38
N LEU A 80 10.58 13.27 -5.08
CA LEU A 80 10.54 13.35 -6.54
C LEU A 80 10.08 14.74 -7.00
N PRO A 81 10.81 15.36 -7.95
CA PRO A 81 10.41 16.64 -8.51
C PRO A 81 9.11 16.50 -9.30
N ALA A 82 8.40 17.63 -9.46
CA ALA A 82 7.25 17.69 -10.34
C ALA A 82 7.66 17.32 -11.78
N SER A 83 6.80 16.55 -12.45
CA SER A 83 7.02 16.07 -13.81
C SER A 83 5.91 16.55 -14.73
N ALA A 84 6.26 16.87 -15.98
CA ALA A 84 5.30 17.23 -17.02
C ALA A 84 4.52 16.04 -17.58
N VAL A 85 4.96 14.81 -17.25
CA VAL A 85 4.31 13.55 -17.61
C VAL A 85 3.95 12.78 -16.35
N ILE A 86 2.90 11.97 -16.41
CA ILE A 86 2.52 11.10 -15.29
C ILE A 86 3.63 10.07 -15.04
N SER A 87 4.13 10.04 -13.80
CA SER A 87 5.18 9.14 -13.33
C SER A 87 4.91 8.77 -11.87
N GLU A 88 5.77 7.92 -11.28
CA GLU A 88 5.66 7.66 -9.84
C GLU A 88 5.80 8.96 -9.04
N GLY A 89 4.99 9.11 -8.00
CA GLY A 89 4.88 10.32 -7.19
C GLY A 89 3.95 11.39 -7.78
N SER A 90 3.41 11.21 -8.99
CA SER A 90 2.45 12.16 -9.57
C SER A 90 1.08 12.09 -8.89
N LEU A 91 0.52 13.25 -8.55
CA LEU A 91 -0.90 13.43 -8.24
C LEU A 91 -1.61 13.88 -9.51
N VAL A 92 -2.51 13.05 -10.01
CA VAL A 92 -3.17 13.20 -11.31
C VAL A 92 -4.64 13.48 -11.07
N GLU A 93 -5.10 14.66 -11.45
CA GLU A 93 -6.55 14.93 -11.49
C GLU A 93 -7.08 14.64 -12.89
N THR A 94 -8.21 13.96 -12.95
CA THR A 94 -8.89 13.65 -14.21
C THR A 94 -10.30 14.21 -14.22
N ASP A 95 -11.03 13.99 -15.31
CA ASP A 95 -12.47 14.24 -15.39
C ASP A 95 -13.34 13.26 -14.61
N GLN A 96 -12.80 12.11 -14.20
CA GLN A 96 -13.52 11.12 -13.41
C GLN A 96 -13.14 11.19 -11.93
N GLU A 97 -11.87 10.93 -11.61
CA GLU A 97 -11.35 10.79 -10.24
C GLU A 97 -9.95 11.40 -10.11
N THR A 98 -9.45 11.47 -8.88
CA THR A 98 -8.05 11.85 -8.61
C THR A 98 -7.23 10.62 -8.26
N TYR A 99 -6.07 10.47 -8.91
CA TYR A 99 -5.17 9.33 -8.74
C TYR A 99 -3.83 9.81 -8.19
N PHE A 100 -3.36 9.19 -7.13
CA PHE A 100 -2.00 9.38 -6.64
C PHE A 100 -1.16 8.17 -7.05
N ILE A 101 -0.25 8.36 -8.01
CA ILE A 101 0.61 7.30 -8.51
C ILE A 101 1.69 7.03 -7.47
N SER A 102 1.49 5.99 -6.67
CA SER A 102 2.32 5.72 -5.50
C SER A 102 2.34 4.23 -5.17
N ILE A 103 2.10 3.87 -3.91
CA ILE A 103 1.80 2.50 -3.52
C ILE A 103 0.37 2.15 -3.94
N GLY A 104 0.14 0.87 -4.25
CA GLY A 104 -1.20 0.36 -4.54
C GLY A 104 -2.02 0.18 -3.27
N TYR A 105 -2.52 1.26 -2.67
CA TYR A 105 -3.36 1.21 -1.46
C TYR A 105 -4.86 1.13 -1.80
N GLY A 106 -5.28 1.70 -2.93
CA GLY A 106 -6.69 1.79 -3.32
C GLY A 106 -7.30 3.14 -2.93
N LYS A 107 -8.57 3.15 -2.53
CA LYS A 107 -9.32 4.38 -2.25
C LYS A 107 -8.97 4.93 -0.87
N LEU A 108 -8.52 6.18 -0.84
CA LEU A 108 -8.29 7.00 0.34
C LEU A 108 -9.15 8.27 0.21
N ASP A 109 -10.26 8.32 0.95
CA ASP A 109 -11.28 9.35 0.83
C ASP A 109 -11.77 9.53 -0.62
N SER A 110 -11.40 10.64 -1.26
CA SER A 110 -11.77 11.00 -2.65
C SER A 110 -10.62 10.78 -3.64
N ILE A 111 -9.57 10.05 -3.26
CA ILE A 111 -8.36 9.85 -4.05
C ILE A 111 -8.05 8.37 -4.13
N TYR A 112 -7.53 7.92 -5.26
CA TYR A 112 -7.07 6.54 -5.45
C TYR A 112 -5.55 6.50 -5.48
N ALA A 113 -4.94 5.91 -4.46
CA ALA A 113 -3.52 5.61 -4.43
C ALA A 113 -3.26 4.29 -5.18
N ILE A 114 -2.63 4.38 -6.35
CA ILE A 114 -2.41 3.24 -7.24
C ILE A 114 -0.94 3.10 -7.61
N SER A 115 -0.47 1.87 -7.79
CA SER A 115 0.86 1.62 -8.37
C SER A 115 0.87 1.98 -9.85
N ILE A 116 2.00 2.49 -10.34
CA ILE A 116 2.24 2.69 -11.77
C ILE A 116 2.18 1.37 -12.56
N GLU A 117 2.40 0.24 -11.89
CA GLU A 117 2.37 -1.10 -12.50
C GLU A 117 0.94 -1.67 -12.57
N SER A 118 -0.05 -1.01 -11.96
CA SER A 118 -1.45 -1.43 -12.07
C SER A 118 -1.98 -1.23 -13.49
N PRO A 119 -3.05 -1.94 -13.92
CA PRO A 119 -3.61 -1.77 -15.27
C PRO A 119 -3.93 -0.31 -15.61
N LEU A 120 -4.49 0.45 -14.67
CA LEU A 120 -4.73 1.89 -14.86
C LEU A 120 -3.42 2.70 -14.87
N GLY A 121 -2.48 2.37 -13.98
CA GLY A 121 -1.18 3.03 -13.91
C GLY A 121 -0.40 2.91 -15.21
N LEU A 122 -0.45 1.75 -15.87
CA LEU A 122 0.21 1.51 -17.15
C LEU A 122 -0.36 2.39 -18.27
N GLU A 123 -1.68 2.54 -18.33
CA GLU A 123 -2.34 3.42 -19.31
C GLU A 123 -2.02 4.91 -19.06
N LEU A 124 -1.93 5.31 -17.79
CA LEU A 124 -1.60 6.68 -17.40
C LEU A 124 -0.11 7.01 -17.60
N LYS A 125 0.79 6.03 -17.53
CA LYS A 125 2.24 6.24 -17.55
C LYS A 125 2.68 7.04 -18.77
N GLY A 126 3.39 8.16 -18.52
CA GLY A 126 3.95 9.00 -19.57
C GLY A 126 2.96 9.94 -20.25
N LYS A 127 1.67 9.89 -19.90
CA LYS A 127 0.65 10.81 -20.43
C LYS A 127 0.83 12.22 -19.88
N ARG A 128 0.28 13.21 -20.58
CA ARG A 128 0.36 14.64 -20.27
C ARG A 128 -1.02 15.22 -20.01
N VAL A 129 -1.04 16.43 -19.47
CA VAL A 129 -2.29 17.21 -19.34
C VAL A 129 -2.92 17.39 -20.72
N GLY A 130 -4.22 17.08 -20.82
CA GLY A 130 -4.99 17.09 -22.06
C GLY A 130 -5.07 15.74 -22.77
N ASP A 131 -4.20 14.78 -22.45
CA ASP A 131 -4.27 13.43 -23.02
C ASP A 131 -5.51 12.68 -22.51
N ARG A 132 -5.93 11.70 -23.32
CA ARG A 132 -7.02 10.78 -22.99
C ARG A 132 -6.53 9.35 -22.97
N ILE A 133 -7.08 8.58 -22.04
CA ILE A 133 -6.94 7.13 -21.98
C ILE A 133 -8.32 6.48 -22.02
N GLU A 134 -8.37 5.23 -22.44
CA GLU A 134 -9.57 4.41 -22.35
C GLU A 134 -9.30 3.24 -21.43
N MET A 135 -10.15 3.06 -20.42
CA MET A 135 -10.08 1.91 -19.55
C MET A 135 -11.47 1.34 -19.32
N ARG A 136 -11.66 0.05 -19.65
CA ARG A 136 -12.94 -0.67 -19.48
C ARG A 136 -14.13 0.09 -20.09
N GLY A 137 -13.94 0.66 -21.29
CA GLY A 137 -14.97 1.43 -22.00
C GLY A 137 -15.26 2.82 -21.44
N ARG A 138 -14.43 3.34 -20.51
CA ARG A 138 -14.53 4.71 -20.00
C ARG A 138 -13.37 5.54 -20.54
N HIS A 139 -13.67 6.72 -21.09
CA HIS A 139 -12.65 7.69 -21.46
C HIS A 139 -12.32 8.58 -20.27
N ILE A 140 -11.03 8.70 -19.97
CA ILE A 140 -10.51 9.50 -18.86
C ILE A 140 -9.61 10.57 -19.47
N THR A 141 -9.91 11.83 -19.19
CA THR A 141 -9.14 13.00 -19.63
C THR A 141 -8.29 13.52 -18.48
N ILE A 142 -6.99 13.69 -18.71
CA ILE A 142 -6.05 14.19 -17.70
C ILE A 142 -6.16 15.72 -17.62
N LYS A 143 -6.53 16.23 -16.45
CA LYS A 143 -6.75 17.67 -16.22
C LYS A 143 -5.55 18.36 -15.60
N SER A 144 -4.84 17.70 -14.69
CA SER A 144 -3.67 18.26 -14.03
C SER A 144 -2.73 17.15 -13.54
N ILE A 145 -1.44 17.50 -13.39
CA ILE A 145 -0.38 16.64 -12.86
C ILE A 145 0.43 17.48 -11.88
N VAL A 146 0.59 17.01 -10.64
CA VAL A 146 1.30 17.69 -9.54
C VAL A 146 2.31 16.76 -8.88
#